data_AF-A0A7C9KLQ5-F1
#
_entry.id   AF-A0A7C9KLQ5-F1
#
_cell.length_a   1.000
_cell.length_b   1.000
_cell.length_c   1.000
_cell.angle_alpha   90.00
_cell.angle_beta   90.00
_cell.angle_gamma   90.00
#
_symmetry.space_group_name_H-M   'P 1'
#
loop_
_entity.id
_entity.type
_entity.pdbx_description
1 polymer ?
#
loop_
_entity_poly.entity_id
_entity_poly.type
_entity_poly.pdbx_seq_one_letter_code
_entity_poly.pdbx_strand_id
1 'polypeptide(L)'
;MCGSGIGMSIVANRFPEIRAALVHDNMTARLARQHNDANVLCMGGRLIGPEVARDCLNVFLDTPFEGGRHARRVAKMSPSVSTEA
;
A
#
# COMPACT_ATOMS: atom_id res chain seq x y z
N MET A 1 -1.80 11.75 -0.63
CA MET A 1 -0.57 12.21 -1.32
C MET A 1 0.07 13.34 -0.54
N CYS A 2 1.39 13.53 -0.64
CA CYS A 2 2.08 14.76 -0.23
C CYS A 2 3.27 15.03 -1.16
N GLY A 3 4.17 15.96 -0.83
CA GLY A 3 5.32 16.28 -1.67
C GLY A 3 6.18 15.07 -2.07
N SER A 4 6.63 14.27 -1.09
CA SER A 4 7.42 13.04 -1.34
C SER A 4 6.65 11.74 -1.11
N GLY A 5 5.45 11.81 -0.50
CA GLY A 5 4.69 10.63 -0.08
C GLY A 5 5.23 9.94 1.20
N ILE A 6 6.49 10.18 1.56
CA ILE A 6 7.18 9.56 2.71
C ILE A 6 6.47 9.85 4.04
N GLY A 7 6.16 11.11 4.32
CA GLY A 7 5.48 11.48 5.58
C GLY A 7 4.10 10.84 5.71
N MET A 8 3.36 10.78 4.59
CA MET A 8 2.04 10.14 4.56
C MET A 8 2.14 8.64 4.84
N SER A 9 3.09 7.94 4.21
CA SER A 9 3.26 6.50 4.45
C SER A 9 3.75 6.20 5.87
N ILE A 10 4.62 7.03 6.45
CA ILE A 10 5.11 6.84 7.83
C ILE A 10 3.97 7.04 8.83
N VAL A 11 3.17 8.10 8.69
CA VAL A 11 2.08 8.38 9.63
C VAL A 11 0.95 7.36 9.49
N ALA A 12 0.55 7.02 8.27
CA ALA A 12 -0.54 6.07 8.03
C ALA A 12 -0.21 4.68 8.59
N ASN A 13 1.03 4.22 8.48
CA ASN A 13 1.44 2.92 9.03
C ASN A 13 1.56 2.87 10.57
N ARG A 14 1.25 3.96 11.29
CA ARG A 14 1.15 3.91 12.77
C ARG A 14 -0.16 3.24 13.24
N PHE A 15 -1.15 3.14 12.36
CA PHE A 15 -2.43 2.50 12.64
C PHE A 15 -2.32 0.99 12.34
N PRO A 16 -2.56 0.08 13.31
CA PRO A 16 -2.28 -1.36 13.17
C PRO A 16 -2.99 -2.06 12.00
N GLU A 17 -4.15 -1.53 11.60
CA GLU A 17 -4.97 -2.02 10.49
C GLU A 17 -4.50 -1.51 9.12
N ILE A 18 -3.62 -0.52 9.09
CA ILE A 18 -3.16 0.15 7.87
C ILE A 18 -1.87 -0.48 7.35
N ARG A 19 -1.86 -0.71 6.04
CA ARG A 19 -0.70 -1.11 5.25
C ARG A 19 -0.56 -0.10 4.11
N ALA A 20 0.09 1.02 4.40
CA ALA A 20 0.31 2.10 3.47
C ALA A 20 1.61 1.88 2.68
N ALA A 21 1.49 1.77 1.35
CA ALA A 21 2.63 1.58 0.46
C ALA A 21 3.00 2.90 -0.23
N LEU A 22 4.26 3.33 -0.09
CA LEU A 22 4.82 4.40 -0.91
C LEU A 22 5.24 3.84 -2.27
N VAL A 23 4.60 4.33 -3.33
CA VAL A 23 4.72 3.83 -4.70
C VAL A 23 5.28 4.92 -5.61
N HIS A 24 6.09 4.50 -6.58
CA HIS A 24 6.71 5.38 -7.58
C HIS A 24 6.51 4.92 -9.02
N ASP A 25 6.04 3.68 -9.24
CA ASP A 25 5.80 3.10 -10.56
C ASP A 25 4.75 1.98 -10.52
N ASN A 26 4.36 1.50 -11.70
CA ASN A 26 3.35 0.45 -11.84
C ASN A 26 3.76 -0.89 -11.19
N MET A 27 5.06 -1.19 -11.15
CA MET A 27 5.55 -2.42 -10.54
C MET A 27 5.36 -2.37 -9.02
N THR A 28 5.76 -1.27 -8.39
CA THR A 28 5.57 -1.07 -6.95
C THR A 28 4.10 -0.95 -6.58
N ALA A 29 3.25 -0.36 -7.42
CA ALA A 29 1.80 -0.36 -7.24
C ALA A 29 1.21 -1.78 -7.22
N ARG A 30 1.59 -2.61 -8.22
CA ARG A 30 1.15 -4.00 -8.33
C ARG A 30 1.61 -4.81 -7.12
N LEU A 31 2.90 -4.74 -6.79
CA LEU A 31 3.48 -5.49 -5.68
C LEU A 31 2.94 -5.06 -4.32
N ALA A 32 2.59 -3.78 -4.15
CA ALA A 32 1.93 -3.29 -2.95
C ALA A 32 0.61 -4.05 -2.68
N ARG A 33 -0.22 -4.24 -3.70
CA ARG A 33 -1.45 -5.04 -3.59
C ARG A 33 -1.16 -6.53 -3.54
N GLN A 34 -0.50 -7.04 -4.57
CA GLN A 34 -0.32 -8.46 -4.82
C GLN A 34 0.39 -9.18 -3.66
N HIS A 35 1.44 -8.57 -3.09
CA HIS A 35 2.26 -9.21 -2.07
C HIS A 35 2.02 -8.72 -0.64
N ASN A 36 1.54 -7.49 -0.47
CA ASN A 36 1.44 -6.87 0.86
C ASN A 36 0.01 -6.59 1.27
N ASP A 37 -0.96 -6.87 0.39
CA ASP A 37 -2.35 -6.49 0.58
C ASP A 37 -2.48 -5.06 1.11
N ALA A 38 -1.71 -4.14 0.52
CA ALA A 38 -1.72 -2.74 0.93
C ALA A 38 -3.13 -2.16 0.74
N ASN A 39 -3.65 -1.49 1.76
CA ASN A 39 -4.98 -0.89 1.76
C ASN A 39 -4.93 0.64 1.65
N VAL A 40 -3.73 1.23 1.66
CA VAL A 40 -3.51 2.66 1.43
C VAL A 40 -2.38 2.87 0.41
N LEU A 41 -2.65 3.67 -0.62
CA LEU A 41 -1.65 4.08 -1.62
C LEU A 41 -1.07 5.46 -1.27
N CYS A 42 0.25 5.53 -1.09
CA CYS A 42 0.98 6.77 -0.88
C CYS A 42 1.84 7.11 -2.10
N MET A 43 1.82 8.37 -2.52
CA MET A 43 2.56 8.87 -3.68
C MET A 43 3.13 10.26 -3.40
N GLY A 44 4.26 10.56 -4.04
CA GLY A 44 4.95 11.85 -3.96
C GLY A 44 4.62 12.77 -5.15
N GLY A 45 3.84 13.82 -4.91
CA GLY A 45 3.41 14.76 -5.95
C GLY A 45 4.53 15.62 -6.55
N ARG A 46 5.73 15.65 -5.93
CA ARG A 46 6.93 16.26 -6.51
C ARG A 46 7.86 15.26 -7.19
N LEU A 47 7.56 13.96 -7.11
CA LEU A 47 8.46 12.88 -7.54
C LEU A 47 7.92 12.12 -8.76
N ILE A 48 6.59 11.99 -8.89
CA ILE A 48 5.96 11.31 -10.02
C ILE A 48 5.05 12.25 -10.80
N GLY A 49 5.03 12.11 -12.12
CA GLY A 49 4.14 12.85 -13.00
C GLY A 49 2.68 12.38 -12.88
N PRO A 50 1.69 13.20 -13.29
CA PRO A 50 0.27 12.91 -13.12
C PRO A 50 -0.18 11.64 -13.87
N GLU A 51 0.37 11.37 -15.05
CA GLU A 51 0.06 10.15 -15.81
C GLU A 51 0.56 8.88 -15.09
N VAL A 52 1.80 8.89 -14.62
CA VAL A 52 2.35 7.78 -13.81
C VAL A 52 1.55 7.59 -12.53
N ALA A 53 1.15 8.69 -11.86
CA ALA A 53 0.32 8.61 -10.66
C ALA A 53 -1.05 7.97 -10.95
N ARG A 54 -1.66 8.28 -12.10
CA ARG A 54 -2.92 7.70 -12.54
C ARG A 54 -2.78 6.21 -12.88
N ASP A 55 -1.71 5.84 -13.58
CA ASP A 55 -1.43 4.43 -13.88
C ASP A 55 -1.18 3.61 -12.61
N CYS A 56 -0.38 4.14 -11.67
CA CYS A 56 -0.17 3.53 -10.36
C CYS A 56 -1.47 3.34 -9.59
N LEU A 57 -2.36 4.33 -9.62
CA LEU A 57 -3.67 4.26 -8.98
C LEU A 57 -4.52 3.13 -9.60
N ASN A 58 -4.61 3.07 -10.93
CA ASN A 58 -5.36 2.03 -11.64
C ASN A 58 -4.80 0.64 -11.31
N VAL A 59 -3.48 0.46 -11.42
CA VAL A 59 -2.82 -0.80 -11.09
C VAL A 59 -3.08 -1.21 -9.63
N PHE A 60 -3.05 -0.27 -8.69
CA PHE A 60 -3.34 -0.55 -7.28
C PHE A 60 -4.82 -0.92 -7.04
N LEU A 61 -5.76 -0.33 -7.77
CA LEU A 61 -7.18 -0.68 -7.61
C LEU A 61 -7.51 -2.02 -8.27
N ASP A 62 -6.92 -2.32 -9.42
CA ASP A 62 -7.24 -3.50 -10.23
C ASP A 62 -6.45 -4.75 -9.83
N THR A 63 -5.33 -4.61 -9.11
CA THR A 63 -4.51 -5.77 -8.71
C THR A 63 -5.10 -6.48 -7.48
N PRO A 64 -5.52 -7.75 -7.59
CA PRO A 64 -5.96 -8.53 -6.44
C PRO A 64 -4.78 -8.96 -5.56
N PHE A 65 -5.06 -9.26 -4.29
CA PHE A 65 -4.08 -9.87 -3.40
C PHE A 65 -3.85 -11.34 -3.77
N GLU A 66 -2.58 -11.77 -3.84
CA GLU A 66 -2.21 -13.14 -4.25
C GLU A 66 -2.41 -14.18 -3.14
N GLY A 67 -2.43 -13.77 -1.87
CA GLY A 67 -2.57 -14.70 -0.76
C GLY A 67 -1.37 -15.66 -0.62
N GLY A 68 -1.64 -16.94 -0.34
CA GLY A 68 -0.60 -17.97 -0.23
C GLY A 68 0.53 -17.60 0.73
N ARG A 69 1.78 -17.60 0.23
CA ARG A 69 2.96 -17.26 1.05
C ARG A 69 2.94 -15.83 1.59
N HIS A 70 2.23 -14.93 0.93
CA HIS A 70 2.12 -13.52 1.27
C HIS A 70 1.19 -13.28 2.46
N ALA A 71 0.10 -14.05 2.56
CA ALA A 71 -0.84 -13.96 3.70
C ALA A 71 -0.13 -14.17 5.04
N ARG A 72 0.82 -15.12 5.11
CA ARG A 72 1.63 -15.35 6.32
C ARG A 72 2.52 -14.15 6.69
N ARG A 73 2.93 -13.32 5.73
CA ARG A 73 3.73 -12.11 6.00
C ARG A 73 2.84 -10.96 6.43
N VAL A 74 1.69 -10.79 5.78
CA VAL A 74 0.67 -9.80 6.17
C VAL A 74 0.21 -10.05 7.61
N ALA A 75 -0.04 -11.30 7.98
CA ALA A 75 -0.43 -11.67 9.35
C ALA A 75 0.66 -11.40 10.42
N LYS A 76 1.92 -11.21 10.03
CA LYS A 76 2.99 -10.79 10.95
C LYS A 76 3.06 -9.27 11.14
N MET A 77 2.46 -8.50 10.23
CA MET A 77 2.49 -7.03 10.25
C MET A 77 1.29 -6.46 11.00
N SER A 78 0.11 -7.07 10.82
CA SER A 78 -1.11 -6.65 11.52
C SER A 78 -1.32 -7.54 12.75
N PRO A 79 -1.50 -6.97 13.95
CA PRO A 79 -1.88 -7.76 15.11
C PRO A 79 -3.21 -8.47 14.85
N SER A 80 -3.37 -9.68 15.39
CA SER A 80 -4.66 -10.36 15.37
C SER A 80 -5.67 -9.47 16.08
N VAL A 81 -6.69 -8.99 15.34
CA VAL A 81 -7.83 -8.34 15.97
C VAL A 81 -8.55 -9.41 16.78
N SER A 82 -8.33 -9.44 18.09
CA SER A 82 -9.25 -10.10 19.02
C SER A 82 -10.59 -9.41 18.79
N THR A 83 -11.50 -10.08 18.11
CA THR A 83 -12.90 -9.64 18.06
C THR A 83 -13.43 -9.91 19.45
N GLU A 84 -13.44 -8.91 20.33
CA GLU A 84 -14.31 -8.97 21.50
C GLU A 84 -15.76 -8.95 21.01
N ALA A 85 -16.56 -9.81 21.65
CA ALA A 85 -17.89 -10.27 21.25
C ALA A 85 -18.95 -9.18 21.14
#